data_AF-A0A8C0BHM7-F1
#
_entry.id   AF-A0A8C0BHM7-F1
#
_cell.length_a   1.000
_cell.length_b   1.000
_cell.length_c   1.000
_cell.angle_alpha   90.00
_cell.angle_beta   90.00
_cell.angle_gamma   90.00
#
_symmetry.space_group_name_H-M   'P 1'
#
loop_
_entity.id
_entity.type
_entity.pdbx_description
1 polymer ?
#
loop_
_entity_poly.entity_id
_entity_poly.type
_entity_poly.pdbx_seq_one_letter_code
_entity_poly.pdbx_strand_id
1 'polypeptide(L)'
;LVAPELRAGGVGRFANLYVSFSANALNVFCSESVPKWVHEVIRLIAAELEFFMPQPFAGEILGMCKALGISLGDGVLLNFAYESTAFCTSIVAQDDKGNIYHGRNLDYDFVDILSKITIDVRFIKSGQIAYQGTTFLGYVGLWTGQSPHKFTISGDERAEQRSGSRGKLRAVTMRTETGQ
;
A
#
# COMPACT_ATOMS: atom_id res chain seq x y z
N LEU A 1 -5.49 -16.28 -15.28
CA LEU A 1 -5.20 -15.13 -14.36
C LEU A 1 -6.32 -15.09 -13.33
N VAL A 2 -6.01 -15.02 -12.04
CA VAL A 2 -7.04 -14.88 -10.98
C VAL A 2 -7.64 -13.47 -11.10
N ALA A 3 -8.97 -13.36 -10.98
CA ALA A 3 -9.69 -12.09 -11.00
C ALA A 3 -9.20 -11.18 -9.85
N PRO A 4 -9.00 -9.86 -10.07
CA PRO A 4 -8.44 -8.94 -9.06
C PRO A 4 -9.15 -9.02 -7.69
N GLU A 5 -10.48 -9.16 -7.69
CA GLU A 5 -11.33 -9.27 -6.49
C GLU A 5 -11.03 -10.52 -5.66
N LEU A 6 -10.47 -11.55 -6.29
CA LEU A 6 -10.11 -12.82 -5.65
C LEU A 6 -8.63 -12.88 -5.23
N ARG A 7 -7.77 -12.00 -5.78
CA ARG A 7 -6.35 -11.94 -5.39
C ARG A 7 -6.21 -11.45 -3.95
N ALA A 8 -6.89 -10.37 -3.63
CA ALA A 8 -7.00 -9.84 -2.27
C ALA A 8 -7.79 -10.76 -1.33
N GLY A 9 -8.83 -11.42 -1.83
CA GLY A 9 -9.67 -12.33 -1.03
C GLY A 9 -8.91 -13.54 -0.46
N GLY A 10 -7.84 -13.99 -1.12
CA GLY A 10 -6.94 -15.03 -0.61
C GLY A 10 -6.20 -14.62 0.66
N VAL A 11 -5.71 -13.37 0.72
CA VAL A 11 -5.02 -12.82 1.90
C VAL A 11 -5.98 -12.69 3.08
N GLY A 12 -7.21 -12.25 2.84
CA GLY A 12 -8.24 -12.11 3.88
C GLY A 12 -8.64 -13.43 4.55
N ARG A 13 -8.60 -14.57 3.83
CA ARG A 13 -8.94 -15.89 4.41
C ARG A 13 -7.88 -16.44 5.38
N PHE A 14 -6.62 -16.04 5.24
CA PHE A 14 -5.55 -16.45 6.17
C PHE A 14 -5.58 -15.67 7.50
N ALA A 15 -6.37 -14.60 7.57
CA ALA A 15 -6.36 -13.64 8.66
C ALA A 15 -7.57 -13.78 9.63
N ASN A 16 -8.18 -14.96 9.81
CA ASN A 16 -9.41 -15.09 10.60
C ASN A 16 -9.34 -14.63 12.08
N LEU A 17 -8.14 -14.46 12.67
CA LEU A 17 -7.97 -13.83 13.99
C LEU A 17 -7.51 -12.35 13.90
N TYR A 18 -6.92 -11.95 12.77
CA TYR A 18 -6.46 -10.59 12.51
C TYR A 18 -7.57 -9.71 11.91
N VAL A 19 -8.54 -10.27 11.19
CA VAL A 19 -9.59 -9.54 10.47
C VAL A 19 -10.48 -8.74 11.42
N SER A 20 -10.88 -9.30 12.56
CA SER A 20 -11.73 -8.60 13.54
C SER A 20 -11.00 -7.46 14.24
N PHE A 21 -9.74 -7.67 14.66
CA PHE A 21 -8.89 -6.62 15.20
C PHE A 21 -8.62 -5.53 14.16
N SER A 22 -8.27 -5.92 12.94
CA SER A 22 -7.94 -4.99 11.85
C SER A 22 -9.16 -4.20 11.41
N ALA A 23 -10.33 -4.82 11.23
CA ALA A 23 -11.55 -4.12 10.86
C ALA A 23 -11.95 -3.09 11.92
N ASN A 24 -11.82 -3.41 13.21
CA ASN A 24 -12.14 -2.45 14.27
C ASN A 24 -11.12 -1.30 14.31
N ALA A 25 -9.82 -1.59 14.25
CA ALA A 25 -8.78 -0.57 14.25
C ALA A 25 -8.87 0.37 13.03
N LEU A 26 -9.19 -0.19 11.85
CA LEU A 26 -9.38 0.57 10.62
C LEU A 26 -10.64 1.44 10.66
N ASN A 27 -11.74 0.94 11.23
CA ASN A 27 -12.97 1.72 11.43
C ASN A 27 -12.77 2.87 12.42
N VAL A 28 -12.00 2.65 13.49
CA VAL A 28 -11.64 3.71 14.45
C VAL A 28 -10.78 4.77 13.75
N PHE A 29 -9.76 4.36 12.98
CA PHE A 29 -8.96 5.29 12.19
C PHE A 29 -9.82 6.14 11.26
N CYS A 30 -10.68 5.50 10.45
CA CYS A 30 -11.56 6.20 9.51
C CYS A 30 -12.51 7.16 10.22
N SER A 31 -13.09 6.78 11.37
CA SER A 31 -14.12 7.60 12.03
C SER A 31 -13.56 8.72 12.91
N GLU A 32 -12.38 8.54 13.51
CA GLU A 32 -11.80 9.52 14.45
C GLU A 32 -10.77 10.46 13.79
N SER A 33 -10.02 9.98 12.79
CA SER A 33 -8.91 10.74 12.20
C SER A 33 -9.32 11.57 10.98
N VAL A 34 -10.50 11.32 10.41
CA VAL A 34 -10.90 11.90 9.13
C VAL A 34 -12.12 12.83 9.30
N PRO A 35 -12.04 14.10 8.85
CA PRO A 35 -13.17 15.03 8.96
C PRO A 35 -14.40 14.56 8.19
N LYS A 36 -15.61 14.80 8.73
CA LYS A 36 -16.90 14.40 8.12
C LYS A 36 -17.06 14.78 6.65
N TRP A 37 -16.58 15.96 6.24
CA TRP A 37 -16.69 16.40 4.85
C TRP A 37 -15.87 15.52 3.89
N VAL A 38 -14.76 14.95 4.35
CA VAL A 38 -13.95 14.01 3.56
C VAL A 38 -14.73 12.72 3.32
N HIS A 39 -15.45 12.22 4.31
CA HIS A 39 -16.30 11.03 4.13
C HIS A 39 -17.35 11.23 3.04
N GLU A 40 -17.97 12.41 2.94
CA GLU A 40 -18.94 12.70 1.89
C GLU A 40 -18.29 12.73 0.50
N VAL A 41 -17.09 13.29 0.37
CA VAL A 41 -16.33 13.25 -0.89
C VAL A 41 -15.95 11.82 -1.27
N ILE A 42 -15.48 11.03 -0.31
CA ILE A 42 -15.06 9.65 -0.54
C ILE A 42 -16.24 8.78 -0.97
N ARG A 43 -17.45 9.00 -0.45
CA ARG A 43 -18.64 8.30 -0.92
C ARG A 43 -18.89 8.50 -2.42
N LEU A 44 -18.65 9.70 -2.94
CA LEU A 44 -18.77 9.99 -4.37
C LEU A 44 -17.69 9.26 -5.17
N ILE A 45 -16.45 9.22 -4.67
CA ILE A 45 -15.34 8.49 -5.31
C ILE A 45 -15.64 6.98 -5.32
N ALA A 46 -16.15 6.44 -4.21
CA ALA A 46 -16.50 5.03 -4.10
C ALA A 46 -17.65 4.62 -5.04
N ALA A 47 -18.62 5.52 -5.29
CA ALA A 47 -19.69 5.27 -6.25
C ALA A 47 -19.17 5.16 -7.69
N GLU A 48 -18.14 5.93 -8.03
CA GLU A 48 -17.50 5.96 -9.35
C GLU A 48 -16.08 5.34 -9.30
N LEU A 49 -15.91 4.27 -8.51
CA LEU A 49 -14.59 3.74 -8.17
C LEU A 49 -13.72 3.46 -9.38
N GLU A 50 -14.24 2.80 -10.42
CA GLU A 50 -13.45 2.41 -11.60
C GLU A 50 -12.97 3.62 -12.41
N PHE A 51 -13.68 4.75 -12.34
CA PHE A 51 -13.27 5.98 -12.99
C PHE A 51 -12.02 6.58 -12.31
N PHE A 52 -11.98 6.53 -10.98
CA PHE A 52 -10.87 7.08 -10.18
C PHE A 52 -9.73 6.10 -9.96
N MET A 53 -10.04 4.81 -9.86
CA MET A 53 -9.12 3.72 -9.57
C MET A 53 -9.31 2.62 -10.61
N PRO A 54 -8.64 2.69 -11.76
CA PRO A 54 -8.81 1.70 -12.81
C PRO A 54 -8.38 0.31 -12.34
N GLN A 55 -8.86 -0.72 -13.04
CA GLN A 55 -8.40 -2.09 -12.81
C GLN A 55 -6.86 -2.19 -12.96
N PRO A 56 -6.18 -2.97 -12.11
CA PRO A 56 -6.73 -3.94 -11.15
C PRO A 56 -7.16 -3.38 -9.79
N PHE A 57 -6.95 -2.09 -9.51
CA PHE A 57 -7.07 -1.54 -8.15
C PHE A 57 -8.51 -1.52 -7.64
N ALA A 58 -9.48 -1.13 -8.47
CA ALA A 58 -10.91 -1.18 -8.10
C ALA A 58 -11.32 -2.59 -7.62
N GLY A 59 -10.99 -3.61 -8.41
CA GLY A 59 -11.31 -4.99 -8.07
C GLY A 59 -10.62 -5.46 -6.79
N GLU A 60 -9.34 -5.13 -6.60
CA GLU A 60 -8.61 -5.48 -5.38
C GLU A 60 -9.17 -4.79 -4.13
N ILE A 61 -9.54 -3.51 -4.20
CA ILE A 61 -10.19 -2.78 -3.10
C ILE A 61 -11.55 -3.40 -2.77
N LEU A 62 -12.37 -3.69 -3.77
CA LEU A 62 -13.67 -4.37 -3.59
C LEU A 62 -13.50 -5.74 -2.92
N GLY A 63 -12.52 -6.52 -3.37
CA GLY A 63 -12.19 -7.83 -2.81
C GLY A 63 -11.78 -7.76 -1.34
N MET A 64 -10.93 -6.78 -0.98
CA MET A 64 -10.53 -6.56 0.41
C MET A 64 -11.69 -6.10 1.28
N CYS A 65 -12.52 -5.16 0.81
CA CYS A 65 -13.67 -4.68 1.57
C CYS A 65 -14.61 -5.84 1.94
N LYS A 66 -14.89 -6.72 0.96
CA LYS A 66 -15.70 -7.92 1.19
C LYS A 66 -15.05 -8.90 2.16
N ALA A 67 -13.73 -9.08 2.10
CA ALA A 67 -13.02 -10.01 2.98
C ALA A 67 -12.89 -9.49 4.42
N LEU A 68 -12.74 -8.17 4.59
CA LEU A 68 -12.58 -7.50 5.89
C LEU A 68 -13.92 -7.10 6.52
N GLY A 69 -15.01 -7.09 5.76
CA GLY A 69 -16.33 -6.67 6.24
C GLY A 69 -16.45 -5.15 6.44
N ILE A 70 -15.71 -4.35 5.68
CA ILE A 70 -15.74 -2.88 5.74
C ILE A 70 -16.50 -2.29 4.53
N SER A 71 -16.97 -1.05 4.65
CA SER A 71 -17.63 -0.37 3.53
C SER A 71 -16.63 -0.03 2.43
N LEU A 72 -17.12 0.08 1.18
CA LEU A 72 -16.24 0.49 0.06
C LEU A 72 -15.67 1.89 0.28
N GLY A 73 -16.46 2.80 0.87
CA GLY A 73 -15.99 4.14 1.23
C GLY A 73 -14.81 4.08 2.21
N ASP A 74 -14.89 3.26 3.25
CA ASP A 74 -13.79 3.11 4.21
C ASP A 74 -12.56 2.45 3.57
N GLY A 75 -12.76 1.48 2.67
CA GLY A 75 -11.67 0.88 1.90
C GLY A 75 -10.94 1.89 1.00
N VAL A 76 -11.69 2.77 0.31
CA VAL A 76 -11.11 3.85 -0.51
C VAL A 76 -10.40 4.88 0.37
N LEU A 77 -11.03 5.31 1.46
CA LEU A 77 -10.45 6.27 2.41
C LEU A 77 -9.14 5.74 2.98
N LEU A 78 -9.10 4.46 3.36
CA LEU A 78 -7.92 3.82 3.87
C LEU A 78 -6.76 3.84 2.86
N ASN A 79 -7.05 3.54 1.59
CA ASN A 79 -6.03 3.56 0.54
C ASN A 79 -5.48 4.97 0.28
N PHE A 80 -6.28 6.02 0.47
CA PHE A 80 -5.78 7.40 0.40
C PHE A 80 -5.05 7.86 1.67
N ALA A 81 -5.45 7.39 2.84
CA ALA A 81 -4.80 7.75 4.09
C ALA A 81 -3.31 7.36 4.08
N TYR A 82 -2.99 6.19 3.52
CA TYR A 82 -1.62 5.70 3.34
C TYR A 82 -0.80 6.47 2.29
N GLU A 83 -1.40 7.40 1.54
CA GLU A 83 -0.71 8.25 0.55
C GLU A 83 -0.24 9.58 1.15
N SER A 84 -0.55 9.83 2.41
CA SER A 84 -0.24 11.07 3.12
C SER A 84 0.32 10.76 4.49
N THR A 85 1.06 11.70 5.08
CA THR A 85 1.57 11.61 6.47
C THR A 85 2.65 10.55 6.71
N ALA A 86 3.25 10.02 5.65
CA ALA A 86 4.35 9.08 5.73
C ALA A 86 5.68 9.83 5.88
N PHE A 87 6.42 9.52 6.94
CA PHE A 87 7.81 9.93 7.06
C PHE A 87 8.70 8.79 6.57
N CYS A 88 9.56 9.07 5.59
CA CYS A 88 10.34 8.03 4.93
C CYS A 88 11.83 8.37 4.94
N THR A 89 12.65 7.39 5.30
CA THR A 89 14.10 7.43 5.06
C THR A 89 14.49 6.24 4.20
N SER A 90 15.14 6.50 3.07
CA SER A 90 15.60 5.47 2.15
C SER A 90 17.10 5.62 1.87
N ILE A 91 17.83 4.49 1.90
CA ILE A 91 19.27 4.41 1.70
C ILE A 91 19.56 3.43 0.59
N VAL A 92 20.36 3.88 -0.39
CA VAL A 92 20.97 3.05 -1.41
C VAL A 92 22.48 3.14 -1.25
N ALA A 93 23.13 1.99 -1.15
CA ALA A 93 24.58 1.89 -1.03
C ALA A 93 25.14 0.85 -2.01
N GLN A 94 26.37 1.06 -2.44
CA GLN A 94 27.14 0.12 -3.25
C GLN A 94 28.44 -0.19 -2.50
N ASP A 95 28.79 -1.48 -2.37
CA ASP A 95 30.08 -1.87 -1.80
C ASP A 95 31.22 -1.81 -2.83
N ASP A 96 32.44 -2.09 -2.38
CA ASP A 96 33.65 -2.11 -3.21
C ASP A 96 33.67 -3.24 -4.27
N LYS A 97 32.81 -4.24 -4.12
CA LYS A 97 32.62 -5.35 -5.08
C LYS A 97 31.51 -5.07 -6.09
N GLY A 98 30.83 -3.94 -5.96
CA GLY A 98 29.72 -3.54 -6.82
C GLY A 98 28.36 -4.14 -6.41
N ASN A 99 28.24 -4.78 -5.24
CA ASN A 99 26.97 -5.22 -4.71
C ASN A 99 26.12 -4.02 -4.28
N ILE A 100 24.83 -4.08 -4.56
CA ILE A 100 23.87 -3.02 -4.23
C ILE A 100 23.04 -3.41 -3.01
N TYR A 101 22.98 -2.51 -2.04
CA TYR A 101 22.17 -2.61 -0.84
C TYR A 101 21.13 -1.50 -0.85
N HIS A 102 19.88 -1.86 -0.57
CA HIS A 102 18.78 -0.91 -0.48
C HIS A 102 17.99 -1.20 0.80
N GLY A 103 18.00 -0.24 1.71
CA GLY A 103 17.25 -0.30 2.96
C GLY A 103 16.41 0.96 3.14
N ARG A 104 15.36 0.86 3.95
CA ARG A 104 14.50 2.00 4.26
C ARG A 104 13.83 1.86 5.63
N ASN A 105 13.35 2.96 6.18
CA ASN A 105 12.44 3.00 7.33
C ASN A 105 11.15 3.73 6.94
N LEU A 106 9.98 3.16 7.28
CA LEU A 106 8.64 3.71 6.99
C LEU A 106 7.94 4.08 8.29
N ASP A 107 7.85 5.37 8.54
CA ASP A 107 7.35 5.94 9.78
C ASP A 107 5.97 6.56 9.56
N TYR A 108 5.07 6.28 10.50
CA TYR A 108 3.71 6.82 10.57
C TYR A 108 3.39 7.13 12.04
N ASP A 109 2.52 8.11 12.28
CA ASP A 109 2.09 8.45 13.64
C ASP A 109 1.26 7.33 14.32
N PHE A 110 0.65 6.43 13.53
CA PHE A 110 -0.24 5.36 14.00
C PHE A 110 0.45 3.99 14.17
N VAL A 111 1.65 3.97 14.75
CA VAL A 111 2.52 2.77 14.86
C VAL A 111 1.81 1.57 15.52
N ASP A 112 1.00 1.80 16.56
CA ASP A 112 0.33 0.74 17.34
C ASP A 112 -0.66 -0.11 16.53
N ILE A 113 -1.16 0.47 15.44
CA ILE A 113 -2.09 -0.19 14.51
C ILE A 113 -1.28 -0.74 13.32
N LEU A 114 -0.48 0.11 12.66
CA LEU A 114 0.18 -0.24 11.41
C LEU A 114 1.19 -1.37 11.56
N SER A 115 1.93 -1.42 12.68
CA SER A 115 2.86 -2.51 12.96
C SER A 115 2.20 -3.90 13.00
N LYS A 116 0.94 -3.97 13.43
CA LYS A 116 0.18 -5.24 13.54
C LYS A 116 -0.44 -5.70 12.22
N ILE A 117 -0.56 -4.80 11.26
CA ILE A 117 -1.15 -5.07 9.94
C ILE A 117 -0.11 -4.97 8.81
N THR A 118 1.17 -4.75 9.15
CA THR A 118 2.28 -4.78 8.19
C THR A 118 2.52 -6.22 7.74
N ILE A 119 2.58 -6.44 6.43
CA ILE A 119 2.72 -7.75 5.81
C ILE A 119 3.71 -7.70 4.65
N ASP A 120 4.46 -8.79 4.46
CA ASP A 120 5.22 -9.05 3.23
C ASP A 120 4.38 -9.89 2.28
N VAL A 121 4.18 -9.41 1.06
CA VAL A 121 3.35 -10.03 0.05
C VAL A 121 4.20 -10.44 -1.15
N ARG A 122 4.03 -11.70 -1.59
CA ARG A 122 4.65 -12.22 -2.81
C ARG A 122 3.61 -12.28 -3.93
N PHE A 123 3.88 -11.60 -5.02
CA PHE A 123 3.01 -11.58 -6.20
C PHE A 123 3.50 -12.62 -7.20
N ILE A 124 2.70 -13.68 -7.37
CA ILE A 124 3.05 -14.86 -8.15
C ILE A 124 2.40 -14.79 -9.53
N LYS A 125 3.21 -14.96 -10.58
CA LYS A 125 2.75 -15.11 -11.97
C LYS A 125 3.36 -16.39 -12.55
N SER A 126 2.51 -17.26 -13.09
CA SER A 126 2.94 -18.54 -13.68
C SER A 126 3.77 -19.42 -12.72
N GLY A 127 3.40 -19.44 -11.43
CA GLY A 127 4.10 -20.23 -10.40
C GLY A 127 5.42 -19.64 -9.90
N GLN A 128 5.86 -18.49 -10.44
CA GLN A 128 7.09 -17.81 -10.02
C GLN A 128 6.79 -16.45 -9.39
N ILE A 129 7.67 -16.00 -8.49
CA ILE A 129 7.57 -14.66 -7.88
C ILE A 129 7.89 -13.62 -8.96
N ALA A 130 6.89 -12.83 -9.34
CA ALA A 130 7.08 -11.70 -10.25
C ALA A 130 7.74 -10.52 -9.52
N TYR A 131 7.24 -10.24 -8.31
CA TYR A 131 7.78 -9.27 -7.37
C TYR A 131 7.27 -9.56 -5.96
N GLN A 132 7.90 -8.95 -4.97
CA GLN A 132 7.46 -8.95 -3.58
C GLN A 132 7.49 -7.53 -3.03
N GLY A 133 6.76 -7.28 -1.96
CA GLY A 133 6.79 -5.98 -1.29
C GLY A 133 6.21 -6.02 0.10
N THR A 134 6.53 -4.99 0.88
CA THR A 134 6.00 -4.78 2.23
C THR A 134 4.85 -3.78 2.12
N THR A 135 3.71 -4.11 2.71
CA THR A 135 2.48 -3.30 2.65
C THR A 135 1.66 -3.46 3.92
N PHE A 136 0.52 -2.77 3.99
CA PHE A 136 -0.46 -2.91 5.07
C PHE A 136 -1.67 -3.71 4.60
N LEU A 137 -2.23 -4.55 5.48
CA LEU A 137 -3.50 -5.21 5.20
C LEU A 137 -4.59 -4.16 4.91
N GLY A 138 -5.24 -4.26 3.75
CA GLY A 138 -6.24 -3.28 3.29
C GLY A 138 -5.71 -2.22 2.32
N TYR A 139 -4.38 -2.18 2.08
CA TYR A 139 -3.75 -1.31 1.09
C TYR A 139 -3.40 -2.08 -0.19
N VAL A 140 -3.78 -1.56 -1.37
CA VAL A 140 -3.44 -2.18 -2.67
C VAL A 140 -2.11 -1.69 -3.25
N GLY A 141 -1.55 -0.61 -2.69
CA GLY A 141 -0.30 -0.04 -3.14
C GLY A 141 0.94 -0.73 -2.55
N LEU A 142 2.10 -0.38 -3.10
CA LEU A 142 3.42 -0.77 -2.60
C LEU A 142 4.35 0.44 -2.53
N TRP A 143 4.63 0.89 -1.32
CA TRP A 143 5.71 1.84 -1.03
C TRP A 143 7.08 1.21 -1.06
N THR A 144 7.16 -0.11 -0.91
CA THR A 144 8.40 -0.85 -0.77
C THR A 144 8.28 -2.16 -1.52
N GLY A 145 9.20 -2.41 -2.45
CA GLY A 145 9.11 -3.56 -3.33
C GLY A 145 10.43 -3.98 -3.95
N GLN A 146 10.46 -5.23 -4.38
CA GLN A 146 11.60 -5.84 -5.04
C GLN A 146 11.13 -6.74 -6.19
N SER A 147 11.74 -6.56 -7.35
CA SER A 147 11.72 -7.55 -8.43
C SER A 147 13.00 -8.39 -8.34
N PRO A 148 12.91 -9.72 -8.11
CA PRO A 148 14.07 -10.57 -7.94
C PRO A 148 15.07 -10.43 -9.08
N HIS A 149 16.36 -10.25 -8.74
CA HIS A 149 17.47 -10.12 -9.70
C HIS A 149 17.34 -8.96 -10.70
N LYS A 150 16.53 -7.93 -10.39
CA LYS A 150 16.34 -6.78 -11.27
C LYS A 150 16.50 -5.46 -10.54
N PHE A 151 15.62 -5.16 -9.59
CA PHE A 151 15.62 -3.87 -8.91
C PHE A 151 14.84 -3.89 -7.59
N THR A 152 15.12 -2.90 -6.77
CA THR A 152 14.38 -2.56 -5.54
C THR A 152 13.86 -1.13 -5.62
N ILE A 153 12.70 -0.89 -5.03
CA ILE A 153 12.02 0.42 -5.00
C ILE A 153 11.60 0.71 -3.56
N SER A 154 11.84 1.94 -3.14
CA SER A 154 11.18 2.58 -2.00
C SER A 154 10.62 3.93 -2.45
N GLY A 155 9.51 4.36 -1.87
CA GLY A 155 8.94 5.68 -2.11
C GLY A 155 8.98 6.53 -0.85
N ASP A 156 9.49 7.75 -0.99
CA ASP A 156 9.53 8.74 0.06
C ASP A 156 8.52 9.86 -0.26
N GLU A 157 7.67 10.20 0.72
CA GLU A 157 6.75 11.34 0.60
C GLU A 157 7.56 12.64 0.44
N ARG A 158 7.12 13.51 -0.47
CA ARG A 158 7.71 14.84 -0.67
C ARG A 158 6.63 15.91 -0.53
N ALA A 159 6.61 16.57 0.62
CA ALA A 159 5.84 17.78 0.83
C ALA A 159 6.52 18.98 0.12
N GLU A 160 5.83 19.59 -0.85
CA GLU A 160 6.27 20.82 -1.51
C GLU A 160 5.49 22.01 -0.92
N GLN A 161 6.17 22.96 -0.27
CA GLN A 161 5.56 24.21 0.18
C GLN A 161 5.37 25.17 -1.01
N ARG A 162 4.35 24.97 -1.83
CA ARG A 162 3.80 26.02 -2.70
C ARG A 162 2.32 26.17 -2.39
N SER A 163 1.81 27.41 -2.37
CA SER A 163 0.41 27.72 -2.14
C SER A 163 -0.47 26.97 -3.16
N GLY A 164 -1.08 25.87 -2.74
CA GLY A 164 -1.78 24.92 -3.62
C GLY A 164 -1.08 23.55 -3.65
N SER A 165 -1.30 22.78 -2.60
CA SER A 165 -0.72 21.49 -2.29
C SER A 165 -0.97 20.41 -3.34
N ARG A 166 0.10 19.93 -4.00
CA ARG A 166 0.22 18.54 -4.47
C ARG A 166 1.42 17.93 -3.76
N GLY A 167 1.20 16.91 -2.94
CA GLY A 167 2.29 16.01 -2.52
C GLY A 167 2.92 15.42 -3.78
N LYS A 168 4.25 15.44 -3.87
CA LYS A 168 4.99 14.69 -4.89
C LYS A 168 5.57 13.47 -4.21
N LEU A 169 5.78 12.40 -4.98
CA LEU A 169 6.46 11.21 -4.49
C LEU A 169 7.85 11.16 -5.09
N ARG A 170 8.85 10.79 -4.28
CA ARG A 170 10.19 10.48 -4.77
C ARG A 170 10.37 8.97 -4.71
N ALA A 171 10.34 8.33 -5.87
CA ALA A 171 10.80 6.95 -5.98
C ALA A 171 12.33 6.91 -5.85
N VAL A 172 12.83 6.16 -4.89
CA VAL A 172 14.22 5.75 -4.81
C VAL A 172 14.28 4.35 -5.42
N THR A 173 14.85 4.26 -6.60
CA THR A 173 14.93 3.01 -7.38
C THR A 173 16.38 2.72 -7.69
N MET A 174 16.79 1.46 -7.57
CA MET A 174 18.07 1.01 -8.12
C MET A 174 17.91 -0.29 -8.89
N ARG A 175 18.56 -0.34 -10.05
CA ARG A 175 18.67 -1.55 -10.87
C ARG A 175 19.99 -2.23 -10.56
N THR A 176 19.94 -3.55 -10.41
CA THR A 176 21.14 -4.37 -10.51
C THR A 176 21.48 -4.49 -11.99
N GLU A 177 22.61 -3.95 -12.44
CA GLU A 177 23.15 -4.27 -13.75
C GLU A 177 23.59 -5.74 -13.71
N THR A 178 22.77 -6.64 -14.23
CA THR A 178 23.23 -7.97 -14.57
C THR A 178 24.08 -7.84 -15.83
N GLY A 179 25.39 -7.63 -15.64
CA GLY A 179 26.37 -7.86 -16.68
C GLY A 179 26.55 -9.36 -16.89
N GLN A 180 25.81 -9.92 -17.85
CA GLN A 180 26.20 -10.95 -18.83
C GLN A 180 24.98 -11.41 -19.63
#